data_AF-A0A3S1C340-F1
#
_entry.id   AF-A0A3S1C340-F1
#
_cell.length_a   1.000
_cell.length_b   1.000
_cell.length_c   1.000
_cell.angle_alpha   90.00
_cell.angle_beta   90.00
_cell.angle_gamma   90.00
#
_symmetry.space_group_name_H-M   'P 1'
#
loop_
_entity.id
_entity.type
_entity.pdbx_description
1 polymer ?
#
loop_
_entity_poly.entity_id
_entity_poly.type
_entity_poly.pdbx_seq_one_letter_code
_entity_poly.pdbx_strand_id
1 'polypeptide(L)'
;MAPPSGNDTDWSIMGLEPEPGKGRSAGQQAGYQIVALVVTLVIAIVSGLILGVILKFCPGLGQPAGENLFEDEPNWELPEPEGTVTSDLVTKILLELESRQRKGGKGDESSLPLLGEDGDDIVLEEKENNTENV
;
A
#
# COMPACT_ATOMS: atom_id res chain seq x y z
N MET A 1 -9.70 41.21 -36.45
CA MET A 1 -9.70 41.65 -35.03
C MET A 1 -9.49 40.39 -34.20
N ALA A 2 -8.27 40.13 -33.73
CA ALA A 2 -7.98 38.93 -32.93
C ALA A 2 -8.34 39.19 -31.45
N PRO A 3 -8.86 38.21 -30.71
CA PRO A 3 -9.06 38.36 -29.27
C PRO A 3 -7.71 38.54 -28.56
N PRO A 4 -7.62 39.43 -27.55
CA PRO A 4 -6.40 39.62 -26.79
C PRO A 4 -6.03 38.33 -26.05
N SER A 5 -4.77 37.92 -26.13
CA SER A 5 -4.21 36.74 -25.44
C SER A 5 -4.01 37.00 -23.94
N GLY A 6 -5.10 37.35 -23.25
CA GLY A 6 -5.16 37.36 -21.79
C GLY A 6 -5.40 35.94 -21.30
N ASN A 7 -4.71 35.55 -20.23
CA ASN A 7 -4.88 34.26 -19.56
C ASN A 7 -6.37 33.91 -19.30
N ASP A 8 -6.70 32.62 -19.29
CA ASP A 8 -8.08 32.12 -19.19
C ASP A 8 -8.77 32.47 -17.84
N THR A 9 -8.08 33.14 -16.94
CA THR A 9 -8.57 33.62 -15.64
C THR A 9 -8.77 35.13 -15.59
N ASP A 10 -8.60 35.86 -16.69
CA ASP A 10 -8.89 37.29 -16.76
C ASP A 10 -10.41 37.54 -16.76
N TRP A 11 -11.00 37.47 -15.56
CA TRP A 11 -12.41 37.75 -15.27
C TRP A 11 -12.82 39.18 -15.63
N SER A 12 -11.84 40.08 -15.80
CA SER A 12 -12.04 41.47 -16.21
C SER A 12 -12.64 41.58 -17.63
N ILE A 13 -12.33 40.63 -18.51
CA ILE A 13 -12.79 40.64 -19.91
C ILE A 13 -14.30 40.38 -20.01
N MET A 14 -14.88 39.70 -19.02
CA MET A 14 -16.33 39.43 -18.94
C MET A 14 -17.11 40.50 -18.16
N GLY A 15 -16.45 41.53 -17.61
CA GLY A 15 -17.11 42.56 -16.79
C GLY A 15 -17.78 42.02 -15.52
N LEU A 16 -17.39 40.81 -15.10
CA LEU A 16 -17.90 40.12 -13.92
C LEU A 16 -16.78 40.06 -12.89
N GLU A 17 -16.52 41.20 -12.24
CA GLU A 17 -15.65 41.18 -11.06
C GLU A 17 -16.37 40.37 -9.97
N PRO A 18 -15.76 39.31 -9.41
CA PRO A 18 -16.37 38.57 -8.33
C PRO A 18 -16.42 39.46 -7.08
N GLU A 19 -17.59 40.04 -6.81
CA GLU A 19 -17.89 40.71 -5.54
C GLU A 19 -17.52 39.77 -4.38
N PRO A 20 -16.56 40.13 -3.51
CA PRO A 20 -16.10 39.27 -2.42
C PRO A 20 -17.18 39.15 -1.33
N GLY A 21 -18.20 38.33 -1.59
CA GLY A 21 -19.30 38.05 -0.67
C GLY A 21 -20.12 39.29 -0.31
N LYS A 22 -20.98 39.16 0.72
CA LYS A 22 -22.01 40.14 1.15
C LYS A 22 -21.48 41.49 1.69
N GLY A 23 -20.43 42.09 1.10
CA GLY A 23 -19.87 43.37 1.55
C GLY A 23 -19.28 43.34 2.96
N ARG A 24 -18.87 42.16 3.45
CA ARG A 24 -18.33 41.96 4.81
C ARG A 24 -16.82 42.09 4.81
N SER A 25 -16.26 42.73 5.84
CA SER A 25 -14.81 42.86 5.97
C SER A 25 -14.14 41.48 6.09
N ALA A 26 -12.90 41.37 5.61
CA ALA A 26 -12.13 40.12 5.64
C ALA A 26 -12.07 39.50 7.06
N GLY A 27 -11.95 40.34 8.09
CA GLY A 27 -11.96 39.90 9.48
C GLY A 27 -13.30 39.28 9.93
N GLN A 28 -14.43 39.80 9.45
CA GLN A 28 -15.75 39.20 9.74
C GLN A 28 -15.90 37.83 9.07
N GLN A 29 -15.40 37.68 7.84
CA GLN A 29 -15.46 36.42 7.11
C GLN A 29 -14.60 35.34 7.81
N ALA A 30 -13.38 35.69 8.21
CA ALA A 30 -12.51 34.80 9.00
C ALA A 30 -13.12 34.45 10.36
N GLY A 31 -13.79 35.41 11.01
CA GLY A 31 -14.47 35.18 12.29
C GLY A 31 -15.54 34.08 12.20
N TYR A 32 -16.37 34.08 11.15
CA TYR A 32 -17.36 33.03 10.94
C TYR A 32 -16.72 31.65 10.70
N GLN A 33 -15.58 31.59 10.02
CA GLN A 33 -14.86 30.32 9.81
C GLN A 33 -14.34 29.75 11.13
N ILE A 34 -13.75 30.60 11.99
CA ILE A 34 -13.27 30.16 13.30
C ILE A 34 -14.44 29.69 14.18
N VAL A 35 -15.55 30.42 14.19
CA VAL A 35 -16.75 29.99 14.94
C VAL A 35 -17.27 28.65 14.42
N ALA A 36 -17.31 28.45 13.11
CA ALA A 36 -17.71 27.17 12.52
C ALA A 36 -16.79 26.02 12.96
N LEU A 37 -15.47 26.24 13.02
CA LEU A 37 -14.51 25.25 13.53
C LEU A 37 -14.75 24.92 15.01
N VAL A 38 -14.96 25.94 15.84
CA VAL A 38 -15.24 25.74 17.27
C VAL A 38 -16.53 24.94 17.47
N VAL A 39 -17.60 25.27 16.76
CA VAL A 39 -18.87 24.53 16.84
C VAL A 39 -18.68 23.08 16.39
N THR A 40 -17.94 22.86 15.30
CA THR A 40 -17.63 21.51 14.81
C THR A 40 -16.86 20.70 15.84
N LEU A 41 -15.85 21.30 16.48
CA LEU A 41 -15.06 20.64 17.52
C LEU A 41 -15.91 20.26 18.73
N VAL A 42 -16.79 21.15 19.17
CA VAL A 42 -17.71 20.88 20.29
C VAL A 42 -18.62 19.70 19.95
N ILE A 43 -19.22 19.69 18.76
CA ILE A 43 -20.10 18.59 18.33
C ILE A 43 -19.32 17.28 18.25
N ALA A 44 -18.11 17.30 17.68
CA ALA A 44 -17.25 16.12 17.57
C ALA A 44 -16.88 15.53 18.94
N ILE A 45 -16.49 16.38 19.91
CA ILE A 45 -16.15 15.93 21.26
C ILE A 45 -17.39 15.37 21.97
N VAL A 46 -18.52 16.09 21.94
CA VAL A 46 -19.73 15.67 22.66
C VAL A 46 -20.28 14.36 22.07
N SER A 47 -20.41 14.27 20.74
CA SER A 47 -20.89 13.05 20.08
C SER A 47 -19.93 11.88 20.28
N GLY A 48 -18.61 12.11 20.21
CA GLY A 48 -17.59 11.09 20.48
C GLY A 48 -17.63 10.57 21.92
N LEU A 49 -17.84 11.45 22.90
CA LEU A 49 -18.01 11.05 24.30
C LEU A 49 -19.30 10.24 24.50
N ILE A 50 -20.42 10.69 23.92
CA ILE A 50 -21.69 9.97 23.98
C ILE A 50 -21.53 8.57 23.37
N LEU A 51 -20.97 8.47 22.16
CA LEU A 51 -20.77 7.20 21.48
C LEU A 51 -19.79 6.31 22.24
N GLY A 52 -18.68 6.86 22.75
CA GLY A 52 -17.71 6.11 23.55
C GLY A 52 -18.32 5.54 24.84
N VAL A 53 -19.18 6.31 25.52
CA VAL A 53 -19.92 5.83 26.68
C VAL A 53 -20.89 4.72 26.28
N ILE A 54 -21.67 4.90 25.21
CA ILE A 54 -22.59 3.88 24.72
C ILE A 54 -21.84 2.58 24.40
N LEU A 55 -20.72 2.66 23.67
CA LEU A 55 -19.89 1.50 23.34
C LEU A 55 -19.36 0.79 24.60
N LYS A 56 -18.96 1.54 25.64
CA LYS A 56 -18.51 0.97 26.91
C LYS A 56 -19.63 0.23 27.67
N PHE A 57 -20.87 0.69 27.55
CA PHE A 57 -22.03 0.07 28.24
C PHE A 57 -22.77 -0.98 27.40
N CYS A 58 -22.42 -1.14 26.13
CA CYS A 58 -22.97 -2.16 25.25
C CYS A 58 -21.93 -3.27 24.98
N PRO A 59 -21.72 -4.21 25.92
CA PRO A 59 -20.73 -5.29 25.79
C PRO A 59 -21.04 -6.32 24.68
N GLY A 60 -22.13 -6.15 23.93
CA GLY A 60 -22.55 -7.05 22.86
C GLY A 60 -22.16 -6.60 21.44
N LEU A 61 -21.47 -5.45 21.28
CA LEU A 61 -21.13 -4.90 19.95
C LEU A 61 -19.86 -5.52 19.33
N GLY A 62 -19.48 -6.74 19.72
CA GLY A 62 -18.36 -7.47 19.12
C GLY A 62 -17.01 -6.76 19.28
N GLN A 63 -16.84 -5.99 20.37
CA GLN A 63 -15.57 -5.30 20.63
C GLN A 63 -14.51 -6.33 21.07
N PRO A 64 -13.38 -6.47 20.36
CA PRO A 64 -12.25 -7.23 20.86
C PRO A 64 -11.73 -6.52 22.12
N ALA A 65 -11.80 -7.22 23.26
CA ALA A 65 -11.37 -6.68 24.54
C ALA A 65 -10.04 -7.32 24.95
N GLY A 66 -9.14 -6.51 25.53
CA GLY A 66 -7.92 -7.00 26.16
C GLY A 66 -6.88 -7.50 25.17
N GLU A 67 -6.53 -8.78 25.27
CA GLU A 67 -5.39 -9.41 24.59
C GLU A 67 -5.65 -9.70 23.10
N ASN A 68 -6.92 -9.70 22.66
CA ASN A 68 -7.29 -9.88 21.24
C ASN A 68 -7.39 -8.55 20.47
N LEU A 69 -6.97 -7.43 21.07
CA LEU A 69 -6.89 -6.18 20.35
C LEU A 69 -5.81 -6.34 19.28
N PHE A 70 -6.18 -6.19 18.00
CA PHE A 70 -5.33 -6.43 16.81
C PHE A 70 -5.15 -7.89 16.39
N GLU A 71 -5.85 -8.84 17.02
CA GLU A 71 -5.89 -10.23 16.53
C GLU A 71 -7.06 -10.39 15.56
N ASP A 72 -6.76 -10.74 14.32
CA ASP A 72 -7.78 -10.95 13.29
C ASP A 72 -8.45 -12.32 13.43
N GLU A 73 -7.80 -13.30 14.07
CA GLU A 73 -8.26 -14.70 14.23
C GLU A 73 -9.69 -14.85 14.80
N PRO A 74 -10.13 -14.05 15.81
CA PRO A 74 -11.48 -14.18 16.35
C PRO A 74 -12.58 -13.62 15.45
N ASN A 75 -12.23 -12.76 14.48
CA ASN A 75 -13.18 -12.01 13.66
C ASN A 75 -13.13 -12.39 12.17
N TRP A 76 -12.03 -13.01 11.74
CA TRP A 76 -11.76 -13.36 10.35
C TRP A 76 -11.23 -14.78 10.27
N GLU A 77 -11.67 -15.52 9.25
CA GLU A 77 -11.04 -16.78 8.88
C GLU A 77 -9.70 -16.46 8.22
N LEU A 78 -8.60 -16.73 8.93
CA LEU A 78 -7.25 -16.56 8.40
C LEU A 78 -6.92 -17.71 7.43
N PRO A 79 -6.17 -17.44 6.35
CA PRO A 79 -5.60 -18.52 5.54
C PRO A 79 -4.73 -19.40 6.45
N GLU A 80 -4.70 -20.71 6.17
CA GLU A 80 -3.76 -21.60 6.84
C GLU A 80 -2.36 -20.99 6.71
N PRO A 81 -1.55 -20.97 7.79
CA PRO A 81 -0.22 -20.40 7.72
C PRO A 81 0.54 -21.20 6.65
N GLU A 82 0.64 -20.60 5.47
CA GLU A 82 1.48 -21.04 4.37
C GLU A 82 2.87 -21.06 5.00
N GLY A 83 3.31 -22.22 5.51
CA GLY A 83 4.61 -22.36 6.14
C GLY A 83 5.60 -21.79 5.16
N THR A 84 6.10 -20.58 5.46
CA THR A 84 6.72 -19.65 4.51
C THR A 84 7.54 -20.46 3.53
N VAL A 85 6.99 -20.69 2.33
CA VAL A 85 7.58 -21.63 1.37
C VAL A 85 9.03 -21.20 1.11
N THR A 86 9.29 -19.91 1.22
CA THR A 86 10.61 -19.28 1.27
C THR A 86 11.49 -19.77 2.42
N SER A 87 11.07 -19.70 3.69
CA SER A 87 11.91 -20.09 4.84
C SER A 87 12.15 -21.60 4.91
N ASP A 88 11.16 -22.43 4.56
CA ASP A 88 11.31 -23.88 4.61
C ASP A 88 12.19 -24.39 3.46
N LEU A 89 12.06 -23.82 2.25
CA LEU A 89 12.95 -24.11 1.14
C LEU A 89 14.37 -23.56 1.38
N VAL A 90 14.52 -22.34 1.91
CA VAL A 90 15.84 -21.79 2.24
C VAL A 90 16.52 -22.66 3.29
N THR A 91 15.79 -23.14 4.30
CA THR A 91 16.35 -24.04 5.32
C THR A 91 16.74 -25.39 4.72
N LYS A 92 15.91 -25.98 3.87
CA LYS A 92 16.23 -27.23 3.14
C LYS A 92 17.43 -27.06 2.21
N ILE A 93 17.53 -25.95 1.50
CA ILE A 93 18.66 -25.63 0.62
C ILE A 93 19.94 -25.42 1.43
N LEU A 94 19.89 -24.67 2.54
CA LEU A 94 21.06 -24.46 3.40
C LEU A 94 21.56 -25.77 4.02
N LEU A 95 20.63 -26.62 4.49
CA LEU A 95 20.98 -27.93 5.05
C LEU A 95 21.58 -28.86 4.00
N GLU A 96 21.05 -28.86 2.76
CA GLU A 96 21.60 -29.63 1.64
C GLU A 96 23.02 -29.14 1.30
N LEU A 97 23.26 -27.83 1.26
CA LEU A 97 24.58 -27.26 1.00
C LEU A 97 25.59 -27.59 2.12
N GLU A 98 25.20 -27.53 3.39
CA GLU A 98 26.06 -27.90 4.52
C GLU A 98 26.41 -29.39 4.48
N SER A 99 25.44 -30.25 4.11
CA SER A 99 25.68 -31.69 3.95
C SER A 99 26.68 -32.00 2.83
N ARG A 100 26.67 -31.20 1.76
CA ARG A 100 27.64 -31.29 0.65
C ARG A 100 29.03 -30.80 1.06
N GLN A 101 29.12 -29.73 1.84
CA GLN A 101 30.39 -29.26 2.40
C GLN A 101 30.99 -30.25 3.39
N ARG A 102 30.19 -30.91 4.24
CA ARG A 102 30.69 -31.98 5.13
C ARG A 102 31.18 -33.21 4.38
N LYS A 103 30.59 -33.55 3.23
CA LYS A 103 31.09 -34.65 2.38
C LYS A 103 32.33 -34.28 1.55
N GLY A 104 32.62 -33.00 1.37
CA GLY A 104 33.76 -32.51 0.58
C GLY A 104 35.09 -32.39 1.34
N GLY A 105 35.13 -32.69 2.64
CA GLY A 105 36.31 -32.51 3.48
C GLY A 105 37.32 -33.65 3.45
N LYS A 106 37.74 -34.17 2.29
CA LYS A 106 38.97 -35.00 2.18
C LYS A 106 39.50 -35.16 0.74
N GLY A 107 40.54 -34.37 0.41
CA GLY A 107 41.40 -34.53 -0.78
C GLY A 107 40.75 -33.99 -2.05
N ASP A 108 41.44 -33.34 -2.98
CA ASP A 108 42.86 -33.20 -3.26
C ASP A 108 43.05 -32.05 -4.26
N GLU A 109 44.04 -31.22 -3.97
CA GLU A 109 44.49 -30.11 -4.80
C GLU A 109 45.31 -30.65 -5.98
N SER A 110 44.68 -31.30 -6.95
CA SER A 110 45.28 -31.60 -8.27
C SER A 110 44.26 -32.20 -9.24
N SER A 111 43.40 -31.36 -9.82
CA SER A 111 42.77 -31.62 -11.12
C SER A 111 42.06 -30.35 -11.61
N LEU A 112 42.83 -29.47 -12.24
CA LEU A 112 42.27 -28.65 -13.31
C LEU A 112 42.60 -29.34 -14.64
N PRO A 113 41.63 -29.99 -15.28
CA PRO A 113 41.56 -30.06 -16.73
C PRO A 113 40.19 -29.46 -17.15
N LEU A 114 40.17 -28.22 -17.63
CA LEU A 114 40.42 -27.82 -19.03
C LEU A 114 39.10 -27.63 -19.76
N LEU A 115 38.90 -26.39 -20.21
CA LEU A 115 37.96 -25.99 -21.24
C LEU A 115 38.14 -26.93 -22.44
N GLY A 116 37.17 -27.83 -22.64
CA GLY A 116 37.00 -28.59 -23.86
C GLY A 116 35.87 -27.96 -24.64
N GLU A 117 36.26 -27.14 -25.62
CA GLU A 117 35.45 -26.92 -26.81
C GLU A 117 35.16 -28.30 -27.42
N ASP A 118 33.90 -28.64 -27.61
CA ASP A 118 33.41 -29.45 -28.73
C ASP A 118 31.88 -29.42 -28.68
N GLY A 119 31.29 -28.92 -29.76
CA GLY A 119 29.86 -28.66 -29.88
C GLY A 119 29.07 -29.92 -30.24
N ASP A 120 27.88 -30.01 -29.67
CA ASP A 120 26.77 -30.80 -30.19
C ASP A 120 25.49 -29.97 -30.01
N ASP A 121 24.87 -29.65 -31.14
CA ASP A 121 23.67 -28.83 -31.26
C ASP A 121 22.47 -29.45 -30.53
N ILE A 122 21.89 -28.72 -29.57
CA ILE A 122 20.50 -28.94 -29.17
C ILE A 122 19.73 -27.65 -29.37
N VAL A 123 19.03 -27.65 -30.50
CA VAL A 123 18.03 -26.70 -30.97
C VAL A 123 17.01 -26.43 -29.86
N LEU A 124 16.97 -25.20 -29.35
CA LEU A 124 15.77 -24.68 -28.69
C LEU A 124 14.88 -24.08 -29.78
N GLU A 125 13.85 -24.83 -30.17
CA GLU A 125 12.73 -24.30 -30.95
C GLU A 125 12.13 -23.09 -30.20
N GLU A 126 12.33 -21.92 -30.78
CA GLU A 126 11.56 -20.72 -30.48
C GLU A 126 10.15 -20.95 -31.02
N LYS A 127 9.23 -21.39 -30.15
CA LYS A 127 7.80 -21.34 -30.46
C LYS A 127 7.30 -19.91 -30.31
N GLU A 128 7.49 -19.13 -31.37
CA GLU A 128 6.57 -18.06 -31.76
C GLU A 128 5.16 -18.68 -31.85
N ASN A 129 4.35 -18.47 -30.82
CA ASN A 129 2.90 -18.55 -30.99
C ASN A 129 2.43 -17.12 -31.31
N ASN A 130 2.28 -16.88 -32.61
CA ASN A 130 1.36 -15.91 -33.14
C ASN A 130 0.52 -16.66 -34.18
N THR A 131 -0.74 -16.88 -33.86
CA THR A 131 -1.83 -17.08 -34.82
C THR A 131 -3.11 -16.85 -34.00
N GLU A 132 -3.71 -15.68 -34.13
CA GLU A 132 -4.72 -15.42 -35.16
C GLU A 132 -6.00 -16.24 -34.86
N ASN A 133 -6.90 -15.64 -34.09
CA ASN A 133 -8.34 -15.84 -34.17
C ASN A 133 -8.88 -14.47 -34.61
N VAL A 134 -9.23 -14.31 -35.90
CA VAL A 134 -10.59 -14.50 -36.48
C VAL A 134 -11.62 -13.58 -35.84
#